data_AF-A0A645JGE3-F1
#
_entry.id   AF-A0A645JGE3-F1
#
_cell.length_a   1.000
_cell.length_b   1.000
_cell.length_c   1.000
_cell.angle_alpha   90.00
_cell.angle_beta   90.00
_cell.angle_gamma   90.00
#
_symmetry.space_group_name_H-M   'P 1'
#
loop_
_entity.id
_entity.type
_entity.pdbx_description
1 polymer ?
#
loop_
_entity_poly.entity_id
_entity_poly.type
_entity_poly.pdbx_seq_one_letter_code
_entity_poly.pdbx_strand_id
1 'polypeptide(L)' 'MLQASKFSQEKWPLAFELLNNCGGPNREGYIGLQDHGDDVWFRNIRVKVLD' A
#
# COMPACT_ATOMS: atom_id res chain seq x y z
N MET A 1 -14.48 1.99 -5.65
CA MET A 1 -13.77 0.76 -5.22
C MET A 1 -13.46 0.75 -3.72
N LEU A 2 -12.77 1.75 -3.14
CA LEU A 2 -12.43 1.76 -1.70
C LEU A 2 -13.62 1.60 -0.75
N GLN A 3 -14.74 2.29 -1.03
CA GLN A 3 -15.97 2.19 -0.23
C GLN A 3 -16.60 0.78 -0.21
N ALA A 4 -16.32 -0.05 -1.21
CA ALA A 4 -16.82 -1.43 -1.28
C ALA A 4 -15.84 -2.45 -0.65
N SER A 5 -14.70 -2.00 -0.12
CA SER A 5 -13.66 -2.86 0.44
C SER A 5 -13.79 -3.02 1.96
N LYS A 6 -12.91 -3.84 2.56
CA LYS A 6 -12.75 -3.89 4.03
C LYS A 6 -12.19 -2.58 4.62
N PHE A 7 -11.66 -1.70 3.78
CA PHE A 7 -11.15 -0.37 4.14
C PHE A 7 -12.14 0.74 3.79
N SER A 8 -13.45 0.46 3.77
CA SER A 8 -14.46 1.50 3.55
C SER A 8 -14.44 2.54 4.67
N GLN A 9 -14.96 3.74 4.41
CA GLN A 9 -14.97 4.81 5.41
C GLN A 9 -15.73 4.42 6.68
N GLU A 10 -16.80 3.64 6.52
CA GLU A 10 -17.59 3.12 7.63
C GLU A 10 -16.83 2.06 8.44
N LYS A 11 -16.21 1.08 7.77
CA LYS A 11 -15.56 -0.05 8.43
C LYS A 11 -14.22 0.32 9.05
N TRP A 12 -13.46 1.20 8.39
CA TRP A 12 -12.14 1.61 8.85
C TRP A 12 -11.80 3.03 8.37
N PRO A 13 -12.26 4.06 9.09
CA PRO A 13 -12.12 5.46 8.68
C PRO A 13 -10.66 5.89 8.41
N LEU A 14 -9.73 5.53 9.31
CA LEU A 14 -8.33 5.91 9.16
C LEU A 14 -7.67 5.25 7.95
N ALA A 15 -7.89 3.94 7.74
CA ALA A 15 -7.36 3.25 6.57
C ALA A 15 -7.96 3.83 5.27
N PHE A 16 -9.26 4.17 5.30
CA PHE A 16 -9.91 4.85 4.18
C PHE A 16 -9.26 6.19 3.88
N GLU A 17 -9.03 7.05 4.87
CA GLU A 17 -8.37 8.35 4.68
C GLU A 17 -6.99 8.19 4.02
N LEU A 18 -6.15 7.31 4.58
CA LEU A 18 -4.80 7.08 4.09
C LEU A 18 -4.78 6.49 2.68
N LEU A 19 -5.66 5.53 2.37
CA LEU A 19 -5.71 4.90 1.04
C LEU A 19 -6.40 5.77 -0.01
N ASN A 20 -7.37 6.59 0.41
CA ASN A 20 -8.06 7.53 -0.49
C ASN A 20 -7.14 8.70 -0.89
N ASN A 21 -6.11 8.99 -0.09
CA ASN A 21 -4.99 9.87 -0.44
C ASN A 21 -3.65 9.10 -0.44
N CYS A 22 -3.61 7.99 -1.17
CA CYS A 22 -2.46 7.08 -1.18
C CYS A 22 -1.13 7.80 -1.46
N GLY A 23 -0.13 7.57 -0.60
CA GLY A 23 1.17 8.23 -0.63
C GLY A 23 1.19 9.64 0.01
N GLY A 24 0.09 10.05 0.63
CA GLY A 24 -0.01 11.31 1.35
C GLY A 24 0.15 12.55 0.45
N PRO A 25 0.46 13.71 1.04
CA PRO A 25 0.58 14.98 0.31
C PRO A 25 1.58 14.95 -0.84
N ASN A 26 2.69 14.21 -0.69
CA ASN A 26 3.76 14.11 -1.67
C ASN A 26 3.56 12.98 -2.70
N ARG A 27 2.54 12.13 -2.50
CA ARG A 27 2.25 10.95 -3.33
C ARG A 27 3.45 10.01 -3.47
N GLU A 28 4.12 9.74 -2.37
CA GLU A 28 5.32 8.90 -2.29
C GLU A 28 5.17 7.79 -1.25
N GLY A 29 6.06 6.79 -1.29
CA GLY A 29 6.00 5.68 -0.33
C GLY A 29 7.17 4.71 -0.44
N TYR A 30 7.11 3.67 0.37
CA TYR A 30 8.13 2.62 0.43
C TYR A 30 7.68 1.37 -0.31
N ILE A 31 8.64 0.64 -0.86
CA ILE A 31 8.44 -0.72 -1.36
C ILE A 31 8.76 -1.68 -0.21
N GLY A 32 7.81 -2.55 0.12
CA GLY A 32 7.95 -3.58 1.15
C GLY A 32 7.50 -4.94 0.63
N LEU A 33 7.93 -5.98 1.33
CA LEU A 33 7.52 -7.37 1.10
C LEU A 33 6.82 -7.85 2.36
N GLN A 34 5.67 -8.51 2.20
CA GLN A 34 4.86 -8.94 3.33
C GLN A 34 5.32 -10.31 3.82
N ASP A 35 5.41 -10.47 5.14
CA ASP A 35 5.39 -11.77 5.78
C ASP A 35 3.94 -12.24 5.95
N HIS A 36 3.63 -13.41 5.40
CA HIS A 36 2.34 -14.08 5.56
C HIS A 36 2.49 -15.50 6.14
N GLY A 37 3.64 -15.80 6.76
CA GLY A 37 3.91 -17.06 7.45
C GLY A 37 4.45 -18.20 6.57
N ASP A 38 4.76 -17.92 5.31
CA ASP A 38 5.30 -18.89 4.35
C ASP A 38 6.74 -18.53 3.95
N ASP A 39 7.56 -19.55 3.71
CA ASP A 39 8.92 -19.36 3.21
C ASP A 39 8.91 -18.76 1.80
N VAL A 40 9.68 -17.69 1.62
CA VAL A 40 9.74 -16.99 0.34
C VAL A 40 11.14 -16.45 0.06
N TRP A 41 11.56 -16.45 -1.20
CA TRP A 41 12.86 -15.96 -1.63
C TRP A 41 12.73 -14.91 -2.73
N PHE A 42 13.44 -13.79 -2.56
CA PHE A 42 13.50 -12.71 -3.53
C PHE A 42 14.94 -12.40 -3.90
N ARG A 43 15.18 -12.07 -5.17
CA ARG A 43 16.47 -11.55 -5.64
C ARG A 43 16.28 -10.64 -6.84
N ASN A 44 17.29 -9.80 -7.11
CA ASN A 44 17.35 -8.93 -8.28
C ASN A 44 16.18 -7.93 -8.41
N ILE A 45 15.61 -7.48 -7.29
CA ILE A 45 14.63 -6.39 -7.27
C ILE A 45 15.37 -5.08 -7.55
N ARG A 46 14.98 -4.38 -8.62
CA ARG A 46 15.56 -3.10 -9.04
C ARG A 46 14.43 -2.13 -9.37
N VAL A 47 14.64 -0.86 -9.04
CA VAL A 47 13.66 0.22 -9.27
C VAL A 47 14.29 1.24 -10.21
N LYS A 48 13.55 1.64 -11.24
CA LYS A 48 13.90 2.78 -12.08
C LYS A 48 13.09 3.99 -11.60
N VAL A 49 13.77 5.09 -11.30
CA VAL A 49 13.11 6.36 -11.02
C VAL A 49 12.52 6.91 -12.32
N LEU A 50 11.28 7.38 -12.27
CA LEU A 50 10.57 8.02 -13.38
C LEU A 50 10.35 9.49 -13.02
N ASP A 51 10.47 10.35 -14.02
CA ASP A 51 10.20 11.80 -13.94
C ASP A 51 8.81 12.12 -14.48
#